data_AF-A0A816V6P7-F1
#
_entry.id   AF-A0A816V6P7-F1
#
_cell.length_a   1.000
_cell.length_b   1.000
_cell.length_c   1.000
_cell.angle_alpha   90.00
_cell.angle_beta   90.00
_cell.angle_gamma   90.00
#
_symmetry.space_group_name_H-M   'P 1'
#
loop_
_entity.id
_entity.type
_entity.pdbx_description
1 polymer ?
#
loop_
_entity_poly.entity_id
_entity_poly.type
_entity_poly.pdbx_seq_one_letter_code
_entity_poly.pdbx_strand_id
1 'polypeptide(L)'
;MLDIAVTNHGNNSVGVFLGYDNGTFSNQITYLVGTASPYATEVSDLNSDQRMNLVGTNRGINNIDVLFEYGNGTFTSPRMLSTGSSSSICIATADLNKDNHQGRKGGFGIFKIPKFKT
;
A
#
# COMPACT_ATOMS: atom_id res chain seq x y z
N MET A 1 8.05 14.35 -7.30
CA MET A 1 8.42 14.17 -5.90
C MET A 1 8.08 12.74 -5.48
N LEU A 2 8.79 12.22 -4.48
CA LEU A 2 8.79 10.82 -4.11
C LEU A 2 8.38 10.64 -2.64
N ASP A 3 7.36 9.84 -2.37
CA ASP A 3 7.01 9.31 -1.05
C ASP A 3 7.48 7.86 -0.86
N ILE A 4 7.67 7.41 0.39
CA ILE A 4 8.12 6.04 0.72
C ILE A 4 7.03 5.33 1.52
N ALA A 5 6.75 4.07 1.16
CA ALA A 5 6.00 3.14 2.00
C ALA A 5 6.85 1.94 2.38
N VAL A 6 6.74 1.49 3.62
CA VAL A 6 7.46 0.34 4.18
C VAL A 6 6.52 -0.57 4.96
N THR A 7 6.75 -1.87 4.87
CA THR A 7 6.10 -2.87 5.73
C THR A 7 6.93 -3.09 6.99
N ASN A 8 6.37 -2.81 8.15
CA ASN A 8 7.00 -3.04 9.44
C ASN A 8 6.55 -4.40 9.99
N HIS A 9 7.19 -5.47 9.52
CA HIS A 9 6.86 -6.86 9.86
C HIS A 9 6.69 -7.11 11.37
N GLY A 10 7.56 -6.53 12.20
CA GLY A 10 7.55 -6.74 13.66
C GLY A 10 6.48 -5.93 14.40
N ASN A 11 5.88 -4.92 13.76
CA ASN A 11 4.91 -4.01 14.38
C ASN A 11 3.49 -4.17 13.83
N ASN A 12 3.28 -5.14 12.91
CA ASN A 12 2.02 -5.35 12.21
C ASN A 12 1.48 -4.06 11.58
N SER A 13 2.36 -3.31 10.91
CA SER A 13 2.01 -2.00 10.36
C SER A 13 2.66 -1.71 9.01
N VAL A 14 2.05 -0.80 8.27
CA VAL A 14 2.66 -0.11 7.12
C VAL A 14 2.99 1.31 7.55
N GLY A 15 4.21 1.74 7.27
CA GLY A 15 4.66 3.10 7.49
C GLY A 15 4.75 3.89 6.18
N VAL A 16 4.35 5.16 6.22
CA VAL A 16 4.45 6.09 5.10
C VAL A 16 5.29 7.30 5.49
N PHE A 17 6.21 7.69 4.63
CA PHE A 17 7.03 8.90 4.75
C PHE A 17 6.75 9.79 3.55
N LEU A 18 6.26 11.02 3.80
CA LEU A 18 5.99 11.99 2.75
C LEU A 18 7.28 12.71 2.38
N GLY A 19 7.63 12.75 1.10
CA GLY A 19 8.82 13.41 0.61
C GLY A 19 8.65 14.92 0.53
N TYR A 20 9.74 15.64 0.79
CA TYR A 20 9.86 17.08 0.57
C TYR A 20 10.77 17.36 -0.65
N ASP A 21 10.63 18.53 -1.28
CA ASP A 21 11.35 18.92 -2.50
C ASP A 21 12.86 19.19 -2.30
N ASN A 22 13.39 18.88 -1.12
CA ASN A 22 14.81 19.00 -0.76
C ASN A 22 15.47 17.62 -0.50
N GLY A 23 14.76 16.53 -0.77
CA GLY A 23 15.25 15.17 -0.54
C GLY A 23 15.14 14.68 0.90
N THR A 24 14.48 15.42 1.79
CA THR A 24 14.12 14.94 3.13
C THR A 24 12.71 14.36 3.15
N PHE A 25 12.34 13.71 4.25
CA PHE A 25 11.03 13.07 4.43
C PHE A 25 10.41 13.48 5.76
N SER A 26 9.08 13.40 5.84
CA SER A 26 8.32 13.60 7.08
C SER A 26 8.65 12.52 8.12
N ASN A 27 8.18 12.71 9.35
CA ASN A 27 8.07 11.58 10.28
C ASN A 27 7.14 10.50 9.71
N GLN A 28 7.37 9.25 10.14
CA GLN A 28 6.58 8.10 9.71
C GLN A 28 5.12 8.24 10.17
N ILE A 29 4.19 8.11 9.24
CA ILE A 29 2.76 7.89 9.52
C ILE A 29 2.53 6.39 9.52
N THR A 30 1.96 5.84 10.60
CA THR A 30 1.82 4.40 10.79
C THR A 30 0.36 3.96 10.67
N TYR A 31 0.12 2.93 9.87
CA TYR A 31 -1.17 2.28 9.70
C TYR A 31 -1.06 0.83 10.16
N LEU A 32 -1.83 0.44 11.18
CA LEU A 32 -1.89 -0.96 11.62
C LEU A 32 -2.59 -1.79 10.54
N VAL A 33 -1.95 -2.86 10.07
CA VAL A 33 -2.48 -3.75 9.02
C VAL A 33 -2.60 -5.16 9.59
N GLY A 34 -3.84 -5.55 9.92
CA GLY A 34 -4.15 -6.85 10.49
C GLY A 34 -3.52 -7.14 11.85
N THR A 35 -3.61 -8.42 12.26
CA THR A 35 -3.02 -8.95 13.51
C THR A 35 -1.75 -9.77 13.26
N ALA A 36 -1.24 -9.81 12.03
CA ALA A 36 -0.09 -10.61 11.66
C ALA A 36 0.89 -9.83 10.78
N SER A 37 2.05 -10.45 10.54
CA SER A 37 3.22 -9.77 10.03
C SER A 37 3.07 -9.41 8.54
N PRO A 38 2.97 -8.11 8.19
CA PRO A 38 2.94 -7.70 6.81
C PRO A 38 4.29 -8.05 6.16
N TYR A 39 4.22 -8.61 4.95
CA TYR A 39 5.38 -9.20 4.28
C TYR A 39 5.76 -8.47 2.99
N ALA A 40 4.77 -8.11 2.19
CA ALA A 40 4.93 -7.32 0.98
C ALA A 40 3.87 -6.21 0.96
N THR A 41 4.19 -5.09 0.32
CA THR A 41 3.23 -4.03 0.00
C THR A 41 3.34 -3.69 -1.47
N GLU A 42 2.25 -3.24 -2.07
CA GLU A 42 2.18 -2.71 -3.43
C GLU A 42 1.40 -1.39 -3.42
N VAL A 43 1.75 -0.51 -4.36
CA VAL A 43 1.11 0.79 -4.53
C VAL A 43 0.44 0.83 -5.91
N SER A 44 -0.86 1.09 -5.96
CA SER A 44 -1.61 1.22 -7.20
C SER A 44 -2.88 2.04 -7.03
N ASP A 45 -3.32 2.71 -8.08
CA ASP A 45 -4.72 3.15 -8.18
C ASP A 45 -5.62 1.90 -8.31
N LEU A 46 -6.56 1.72 -7.40
CA LEU A 46 -7.42 0.52 -7.29
C LEU A 46 -8.90 0.83 -7.51
N ASN A 47 -9.24 2.11 -7.50
CA ASN A 47 -10.61 2.63 -7.53
C ASN A 47 -10.77 3.73 -8.58
N SER A 48 -9.76 3.96 -9.41
CA SER A 48 -9.75 4.87 -10.57
C SER A 48 -10.04 6.32 -10.23
N ASP A 49 -9.66 6.72 -9.01
CA ASP A 49 -9.78 8.11 -8.54
C ASP A 49 -8.49 8.91 -8.78
N GLN A 50 -7.51 8.33 -9.49
CA GLN A 50 -6.18 8.88 -9.75
C GLN A 50 -5.32 9.07 -8.50
N ARG A 51 -5.69 8.42 -7.39
CA ARG A 51 -4.93 8.37 -6.16
C ARG A 51 -4.30 7.01 -5.97
N MET A 52 -3.10 6.99 -5.39
CA MET A 52 -2.34 5.76 -5.24
C MET A 52 -2.68 5.12 -3.90
N ASN A 53 -3.27 3.93 -3.93
CA ASN A 53 -3.67 3.17 -2.75
C ASN A 53 -2.57 2.17 -2.37
N LEU A 54 -2.59 1.70 -1.13
CA LEU A 54 -1.66 0.67 -0.64
C LEU A 54 -2.37 -0.67 -0.49
N VAL A 55 -1.69 -1.75 -0.88
CA VAL A 55 -2.14 -3.11 -0.56
C VAL A 55 -1.01 -3.90 0.07
N GLY A 56 -1.24 -4.46 1.24
CA GLY A 56 -0.29 -5.30 1.97
C GLY A 56 -0.71 -6.76 2.04
N THR A 57 0.26 -7.68 1.93
CA THR A 57 0.05 -9.10 2.24
C THR A 57 0.44 -9.39 3.69
N ASN A 58 -0.40 -10.14 4.39
CA ASN A 58 -0.11 -10.55 5.77
C ASN A 58 0.25 -12.04 5.80
N ARG A 59 1.47 -12.34 6.23
CA ARG A 59 1.90 -13.73 6.37
C ARG A 59 1.43 -14.28 7.71
N GLY A 60 0.85 -15.48 7.70
CA GLY A 60 0.33 -16.16 8.89
C GLY A 60 -1.17 -16.00 9.10
N ILE A 61 -1.84 -15.13 8.35
CA ILE A 61 -3.30 -14.97 8.35
C ILE A 61 -3.82 -14.95 6.91
N ASN A 62 -5.09 -15.30 6.76
CA ASN A 62 -5.72 -15.51 5.46
C ASN A 62 -6.30 -14.22 4.84
N ASN A 63 -5.61 -13.08 4.99
CA ASN A 63 -6.06 -11.81 4.42
C ASN A 63 -4.93 -10.99 3.77
N ILE A 64 -5.35 -10.06 2.93
CA ILE A 64 -4.59 -8.87 2.52
C ILE A 64 -5.30 -7.63 3.08
N ASP A 65 -4.57 -6.55 3.24
CA ASP A 65 -5.11 -5.25 3.67
C ASP A 65 -5.02 -4.23 2.54
N VAL A 66 -6.12 -3.53 2.26
CA VAL A 66 -6.19 -2.43 1.29
C VAL A 66 -6.43 -1.12 2.03
N LEU A 67 -5.59 -0.13 1.80
CA LEU A 67 -5.72 1.22 2.38
C LEU A 67 -5.90 2.21 1.24
N PHE A 68 -6.99 2.96 1.26
CA PHE A 68 -7.30 3.94 0.23
C PHE A 68 -6.77 5.32 0.60
N GLU A 69 -6.29 6.08 -0.36
CA GLU A 69 -5.72 7.40 -0.12
C GLU A 69 -6.78 8.50 -0.10
N TYR A 70 -6.69 9.44 0.85
CA TYR A 70 -7.62 10.56 0.98
C TYR A 70 -7.32 11.74 0.04
N GLY A 71 -6.20 11.77 -0.67
CA GLY A 71 -5.76 12.87 -1.54
C GLY A 71 -4.83 13.87 -0.83
N ASN A 72 -4.36 13.55 0.36
CA ASN A 72 -3.45 14.38 1.14
C ASN A 72 -2.24 13.60 1.65
N GLY A 73 -1.98 12.42 1.07
CA GLY A 73 -0.92 11.51 1.52
C GLY A 73 -1.24 10.76 2.81
N THR A 74 -2.49 10.79 3.27
CA THR A 74 -2.97 9.92 4.35
C THR A 74 -3.95 8.87 3.82
N PHE A 75 -4.03 7.76 4.54
CA PHE A 75 -4.81 6.59 4.13
C PHE A 75 -5.95 6.27 5.10
N THR A 76 -6.97 5.59 4.59
CA THR A 76 -8.07 5.03 5.37
C THR A 76 -7.57 3.96 6.35
N SER A 77 -8.42 3.61 7.32
CA SER A 77 -8.27 2.33 8.02
C SER A 77 -8.22 1.17 7.01
N PRO A 78 -7.44 0.10 7.27
CA PRO A 78 -7.31 -0.99 6.33
C PRO A 78 -8.63 -1.75 6.16
N ARG A 79 -8.93 -2.04 4.90
CA ARG A 79 -9.98 -2.98 4.51
C ARG A 79 -9.35 -4.35 4.28
N MET A 80 -9.77 -5.32 5.09
CA MET A 80 -9.31 -6.71 4.98
C MET A 80 -10.05 -7.44 3.86
N LEU A 81 -9.33 -8.15 3.01
CA LEU A 81 -9.88 -9.07 2.01
C LEU A 81 -9.34 -10.47 2.25
N SER A 82 -10.21 -11.46 2.33
CA SER A 82 -9.79 -12.86 2.54
C SER A 82 -9.10 -13.40 1.29
N THR A 83 -7.93 -13.99 1.47
CA THR A 83 -7.21 -14.73 0.43
C THR A 83 -7.50 -16.22 0.47
N GLY A 84 -8.15 -16.70 1.54
CA GLY A 84 -8.33 -18.13 1.81
C GLY A 84 -7.03 -18.88 2.14
N SER A 85 -5.88 -18.19 2.24
CA SER A 85 -4.57 -18.80 2.49
C SER A 85 -3.71 -17.94 3.42
N SER A 86 -3.17 -18.57 4.48
CA SER A 86 -2.26 -17.93 5.43
C SER A 86 -0.82 -17.76 4.93
N SER A 87 -0.54 -18.17 3.69
CA SER A 87 0.82 -18.18 3.13
C SER A 87 1.03 -17.13 2.02
N SER A 88 0.21 -16.08 2.01
CA SER A 88 0.34 -14.99 1.03
C SER A 88 1.61 -14.18 1.32
N ILE A 89 2.57 -14.22 0.40
CA ILE A 89 3.89 -13.55 0.55
C ILE A 89 4.18 -12.53 -0.54
N CYS A 90 3.42 -12.58 -1.64
CA CYS A 90 3.60 -11.69 -2.77
C CYS A 90 2.27 -11.14 -3.25
N ILE A 91 2.32 -9.94 -3.83
CA ILE A 91 1.18 -9.30 -4.45
C ILE A 91 1.63 -8.62 -5.75
N ALA A 92 0.71 -8.55 -6.71
CA ALA A 92 0.83 -7.78 -7.93
C ALA A 92 -0.55 -7.21 -8.27
N THR A 93 -0.57 -6.01 -8.82
CA THR A 93 -1.81 -5.34 -9.27
C THR A 93 -1.87 -5.27 -10.80
N ALA A 94 -3.05 -5.54 -11.36
CA ALA A 94 -3.32 -5.42 -12.79
C ALA A 94 -4.82 -5.30 -13.06
N ASP A 95 -5.19 -4.60 -14.13
CA ASP A 95 -6.54 -4.65 -14.70
C ASP A 95 -6.73 -5.98 -15.45
N LEU A 96 -7.31 -6.97 -14.77
CA LEU A 96 -7.49 -8.33 -15.31
C LEU A 96 -8.78 -8.51 -16.10
N ASN A 97 -9.80 -7.68 -15.84
CA ASN A 97 -11.10 -7.76 -16.50
C ASN A 97 -11.26 -6.74 -17.64
N LYS A 98 -10.27 -5.86 -17.85
CA LYS A 98 -10.20 -4.84 -18.92
C LYS A 98 -11.36 -3.85 -18.87
N ASP A 99 -11.82 -3.52 -17.67
CA ASP A 99 -12.89 -2.54 -17.47
C ASP A 99 -12.39 -1.10 -17.39
N ASN A 100 -11.09 -0.88 -17.68
CA ASN A 100 -10.38 0.39 -17.59
C ASN A 100 -10.24 0.96 -16.18
N HIS A 101 -10.42 0.14 -15.14
CA HIS A 101 -9.91 0.49 -13.81
C HIS A 101 -8.40 0.24 -13.75
N GLN A 102 -7.64 1.17 -14.35
CA GLN A 102 -6.19 1.04 -14.52
C GLN A 102 -5.46 1.00 -13.17
N GLY A 103 -4.95 -0.18 -12.81
CA GLY A 103 -3.85 -0.31 -11.86
C GLY A 103 -2.56 0.22 -12.48
N ARG A 104 -2.21 1.49 -12.22
CA ARG A 104 -0.89 2.02 -12.59
C ARG A 104 0.18 1.33 -11.76
N LYS A 105 0.92 0.44 -12.42
CA LYS A 105 1.97 -0.43 -11.88
C LYS A 105 2.89 0.26 -10.86
N GLY A 106 3.07 -0.39 -9.71
CA GLY A 106 4.32 -0.39 -8.96
C GLY A 106 4.65 -1.83 -8.60
N GLY A 107 5.73 -2.44 -9.11
CA GLY A 107 6.10 -3.83 -8.79
C GLY A 107 7.11 -4.00 -7.62
N PHE A 108 6.89 -5.04 -6.81
CA PHE A 108 7.69 -5.56 -5.67
C PHE A 108 8.90 -4.76 -5.13
N GLY A 109 8.83 -4.23 -3.90
CA GLY A 109 10.00 -3.74 -3.14
C GLY A 109 9.78 -2.46 -2.34
N ILE A 110 10.87 -1.79 -1.94
CA ILE A 110 10.83 -0.41 -1.42
C ILE A 110 10.43 0.49 -2.58
N PHE A 111 9.27 1.13 -2.48
CA PHE A 111 8.69 1.81 -3.62
C PHE A 111 9.07 3.27 -3.75
N LYS A 112 9.27 3.64 -5.02
CA LYS A 112 9.28 5.03 -5.46
C LYS A 112 7.83 5.49 -5.69
N ILE A 113 7.13 6.04 -4.70
CA ILE A 113 5.71 6.44 -4.85
C ILE A 113 5.60 7.83 -5.51
N PRO A 114 4.83 8.01 -6.60
CA PRO A 114 4.53 9.33 -7.16
C PRO A 114 3.75 10.19 -6.16
N LYS A 115 4.05 11.50 -6.10
CA LYS A 115 3.36 12.50 -5.27
C LYS A 115 1.84 12.24 -5.20
N PHE A 116 1.32 12.09 -3.98
CA PHE A 116 -0.11 12.16 -3.72
C PHE A 116 -0.66 13.53 -4.16
N LYS A 117 -1.62 13.54 -5.09
CA LYS A 117 -2.19 14.78 -5.63
C LYS A 117 -3.00 15.48 -4.52
N THR A 118 -2.44 16.59 -4.02
CA THR A 118 -3.15 17.64 -3.27
C THR A 118 -4.06 18.44 -4.17
#